data_AF-A0A330LKW3-F1
#
_entry.id   AF-A0A330LKW3-F1
#
_cell.length_a   1.000
_cell.length_b   1.000
_cell.length_c   1.000
_cell.angle_alpha   90.00
_cell.angle_beta   90.00
_cell.angle_gamma   90.00
#
_symmetry.space_group_name_H-M   'P 1'
#
loop_
_entity.id
_entity.type
_entity.pdbx_description
1 polymer ?
#
loop_
_entity_poly.entity_id
_entity_poly.type
_entity_poly.pdbx_seq_one_letter_code
_entity_poly.pdbx_strand_id
1 'polypeptide(L)' 'MLPKEFTENKIVFPDAATIANGEFHSDVGEANIIYERYYEKLKAQNL' A
#
# COMPACT_ATOMS: atom_id res chain seq x y z
N MET A 1 21.93 16.49 -1.96
CA MET A 1 21.16 15.76 -2.99
C MET A 1 21.10 14.30 -2.59
N LEU A 2 19.99 13.61 -2.87
CA LEU A 2 19.89 12.17 -2.61
C LEU A 2 20.82 11.38 -3.56
N PRO A 3 21.33 10.20 -3.15
CA PRO A 3 22.13 9.35 -4.02
C PRO A 3 21.34 8.86 -5.25
N LYS A 4 22.02 8.67 -6.38
CA LYS A 4 21.40 8.20 -7.63
C LYS A 4 20.68 6.86 -7.47
N GLU A 5 21.25 5.97 -6.67
CA GLU A 5 20.64 4.68 -6.33
C GLU A 5 19.22 4.83 -5.77
N PHE A 6 18.92 5.92 -5.06
CA PHE A 6 17.56 6.19 -4.60
C PHE A 6 16.74 6.88 -5.68
N THR A 7 17.23 7.98 -6.27
CA THR A 7 16.43 8.79 -7.20
C THR A 7 16.10 8.09 -8.51
N GLU A 8 16.89 7.08 -8.91
CA GLU A 8 16.70 6.29 -10.13
C GLU A 8 16.01 4.94 -9.84
N ASN A 9 15.78 4.59 -8.57
CA ASN A 9 15.09 3.35 -8.19
C ASN A 9 13.57 3.54 -8.22
N LYS A 10 12.94 2.92 -9.23
CA LYS A 10 11.50 2.98 -9.47
C LYS A 10 10.62 2.30 -8.40
N ILE A 11 11.20 1.48 -7.52
CA ILE A 11 10.46 0.93 -6.36
C ILE A 11 10.23 2.03 -5.32
N VAL A 12 11.21 2.93 -5.16
CA VAL A 12 11.14 4.05 -4.20
C VAL A 12 10.47 5.28 -4.83
N PHE A 13 10.85 5.61 -6.07
CA PHE A 13 10.27 6.70 -6.85
C PHE A 13 9.69 6.17 -8.17
N PRO A 14 8.48 5.57 -8.11
CA PRO A 14 7.79 5.10 -9.31
C PRO A 14 7.51 6.25 -10.28
N ASP A 15 7.46 5.93 -11.57
CA ASP A 15 7.08 6.90 -12.58
C ASP A 15 5.58 7.22 -12.54
N ALA A 16 5.20 8.34 -13.16
CA ALA A 16 3.83 8.84 -13.13
C ALA A 16 2.81 7.83 -13.69
N ALA A 17 3.20 7.04 -14.70
CA ALA A 17 2.34 6.00 -15.27
C ALA A 17 2.09 4.87 -14.26
N THR A 18 3.11 4.48 -13.50
CA THR A 18 2.96 3.50 -12.41
C THR A 18 2.06 4.03 -11.30
N ILE A 19 2.23 5.30 -10.90
CA ILE A 19 1.39 5.92 -9.87
C ILE A 19 -0.07 6.02 -10.33
N ALA A 20 -0.32 6.40 -11.59
CA ALA A 20 -1.67 6.54 -12.14
C ALA A 20 -2.43 5.21 -12.27
N ASN A 21 -1.70 4.08 -12.37
CA ASN A 21 -2.28 2.74 -12.35
C ASN A 21 -2.44 2.16 -10.94
N GLY A 22 -1.96 2.86 -9.92
CA GLY A 22 -2.16 2.53 -8.51
C GLY A 22 -3.30 3.34 -7.89
N GLU A 23 -3.59 3.05 -6.63
CA GLU A 23 -4.57 3.78 -5.85
C GLU A 23 -3.99 4.14 -4.48
N PHE A 24 -4.20 5.39 -4.07
CA PHE A 24 -3.92 5.79 -2.70
C PHE A 24 -5.06 5.31 -1.82
N HIS A 25 -4.73 4.57 -0.77
CA HIS A 25 -5.72 4.17 0.23
C HIS A 25 -6.32 5.42 0.88
N SER A 26 -7.64 5.53 0.83
CA SER A 26 -8.41 6.61 1.45
C SER A 26 -9.11 6.12 2.72
N ASP A 27 -9.65 7.06 3.50
CA ASP A 27 -10.57 6.71 4.58
C ASP A 27 -11.81 5.97 4.03
N VAL A 28 -12.21 4.92 4.73
CA VAL A 28 -13.38 4.08 4.40
C VAL A 28 -14.44 4.10 5.51
N GLY A 29 -14.23 4.90 6.57
CA GLY A 29 -15.17 5.06 7.67
C GLY A 29 -15.50 3.74 8.37
N GLU A 30 -16.79 3.50 8.65
CA GLU A 30 -17.25 2.32 9.38
C GLU A 30 -16.95 0.98 8.68
N ALA A 31 -16.72 1.00 7.36
CA ALA A 31 -16.32 -0.19 6.62
C ALA A 31 -14.96 -0.74 7.09
N ASN A 32 -14.10 0.09 7.71
CA ASN A 32 -12.81 -0.33 8.25
C ASN A 32 -12.96 -1.50 9.25
N ILE A 33 -14.04 -1.52 10.03
CA ILE A 33 -14.35 -2.59 11.00
C ILE A 33 -14.46 -3.95 10.31
N ILE A 34 -14.98 -3.98 9.08
CA ILE A 34 -15.11 -5.21 8.29
C ILE A 34 -13.74 -5.67 7.82
N TYR A 35 -12.93 -4.78 7.24
CA TYR A 35 -11.57 -5.08 6.79
C TYR A 35 -10.72 -5.66 7.93
N GLU A 36 -10.70 -4.99 9.08
CA GLU A 36 -9.94 -5.44 10.26
C GLU A 36 -10.41 -6.82 10.76
N ARG A 37 -11.72 -7.02 10.91
CA ARG A 37 -12.28 -8.29 11.40
C ARG A 37 -11.86 -9.48 10.54
N TYR A 38 -11.91 -9.32 9.22
CA TYR A 38 -11.55 -10.40 8.30
C TYR A 38 -10.03 -10.61 8.24
N TYR A 39 -9.24 -9.55 8.37
CA TYR A 39 -7.79 -9.67 8.46
C TYR A 39 -7.36 -10.43 9.73
N GLU A 40 -7.94 -10.14 10.89
CA GLU A 40 -7.65 -10.88 12.13
C GLU A 40 -8.00 -12.37 12.02
N LYS A 41 -9.15 -12.69 11.42
CA LYS A 41 -9.54 -14.08 11.12
C LYS A 41 -8.53 -14.78 10.20
N LEU A 42 -8.04 -14.09 9.17
CA LEU A 42 -7.05 -14.63 8.24
C LEU A 42 -5.72 -14.94 8.95
N LYS A 43 -5.21 -14.01 9.78
CA LYS A 43 -3.97 -14.26 10.56
C LYS A 43 -4.13 -15.46 11.49
N ALA A 44 -5.28 -15.57 12.16
CA ALA A 44 -5.54 -16.66 13.10
C ALA A 44 -5.66 -18.04 12.42
N GLN A 45 -5.95 -18.11 11.11
CA GLN A 45 -5.96 -19.36 10.34
C GLN A 45 -4.58 -19.76 9.79
N ASN A 46 -3.62 -18.82 9.78
CA ASN A 46 -2.27 -19.04 9.29
C ASN A 46 -1.24 -19.29 10.42
N LEU A 47 -1.73 -19.57 11.64
CA LEU A 47 -0.96 -19.93 12.85
C LEU A 47 -1.40 -21.30 13.35
#